data_AF-A0A6H0Y386-F1
#
_entry.id   AF-A0A6H0Y386-F1
#
_cell.length_a   1.000
_cell.length_b   1.000
_cell.length_c   1.000
_cell.angle_alpha   90.00
_cell.angle_beta   90.00
_cell.angle_gamma   90.00
#
_symmetry.space_group_name_H-M   'P 1'
#
loop_
_entity.id
_entity.type
_entity.pdbx_description
1 polymer ?
#
loop_
_entity_poly.entity_id
_entity_poly.type
_entity_poly.pdbx_seq_one_letter_code
_entity_poly.pdbx_strand_id
1 'polypeptide(L)'
;MWGESREQYDQVYNGDGLQENKPELSHELLAGGASFMAMKMFEDRQRKEGKPVSHQFAKELLASFAGAEVDRLAETKGADFIDRERAKRDAEKRTRELYDDHYGSADNYDPSQSQPNQYIQDSRDY
;
A
#
# COMPACT_ATOMS: atom_id res chain seq x y z
N MET A 1 8.26 -6.71 -5.93
CA MET A 1 7.66 -5.88 -4.88
C MET A 1 6.25 -5.43 -5.24
N TRP A 2 6.04 -4.69 -6.34
CA TRP A 2 4.70 -4.23 -6.74
C TRP A 2 3.67 -5.35 -6.99
N GLY A 3 4.01 -6.34 -7.83
CA GLY A 3 3.10 -7.46 -8.13
C GLY A 3 2.69 -8.24 -6.88
N GLU A 4 3.66 -8.59 -6.04
CA GLU A 4 3.42 -9.25 -4.75
C GLU A 4 2.54 -8.39 -3.81
N SER A 5 2.78 -7.07 -3.75
CA SER A 5 1.94 -6.15 -2.96
C SER A 5 0.50 -6.10 -3.46
N ARG A 6 0.29 -6.14 -4.78
CA ARG A 6 -1.03 -6.24 -5.40
C ARG A 6 -1.70 -7.57 -5.07
N GLU A 7 -0.98 -8.68 -5.18
CA GLU A 7 -1.52 -10.00 -4.84
C GLU A 7 -1.92 -10.07 -3.36
N GLN A 8 -1.11 -9.51 -2.46
CA GLN A 8 -1.40 -9.41 -1.04
C GLN A 8 -2.63 -8.51 -0.78
N TYR A 9 -2.74 -7.39 -1.51
CA TYR A 9 -3.93 -6.54 -1.50
C TYR A 9 -5.18 -7.31 -1.94
N ASP A 10 -5.13 -8.01 -3.07
CA ASP A 10 -6.27 -8.78 -3.57
C ASP A 10 -6.67 -9.89 -2.59
N GLN A 11 -5.70 -10.54 -1.95
CA GLN A 11 -5.97 -11.54 -0.92
C GLN A 11 -6.65 -10.95 0.32
N VAL A 12 -6.19 -9.80 0.85
CA VAL A 12 -6.80 -9.22 2.06
C VAL A 12 -8.14 -8.54 1.78
N TYR A 13 -8.38 -8.03 0.57
CA TYR A 13 -9.61 -7.31 0.20
C TYR A 13 -10.67 -8.18 -0.46
N ASN A 14 -10.28 -9.03 -1.41
CA ASN A 14 -11.18 -9.84 -2.24
C ASN A 14 -11.17 -11.32 -1.86
N GLY A 15 -10.24 -11.76 -1.01
CA GLY A 15 -10.22 -13.12 -0.52
C GLY A 15 -11.43 -13.41 0.36
N ASP A 16 -12.28 -14.34 -0.09
CA ASP A 16 -13.28 -14.97 0.78
C ASP A 16 -12.55 -15.57 1.99
N GLY A 17 -12.91 -15.09 3.18
CA GLY A 17 -12.28 -15.46 4.44
C GLY A 17 -12.15 -16.97 4.58
N LEU A 18 -10.94 -17.40 4.93
CA LEU A 18 -10.68 -18.71 5.54
C LEU A 18 -11.22 -19.93 4.77
N GLN A 19 -11.09 -19.98 3.43
CA GLN A 19 -11.14 -21.27 2.76
C GLN A 19 -9.94 -22.10 3.22
N GLU A 20 -10.21 -23.32 3.69
CA GLU A 20 -9.21 -24.32 4.07
C GLU A 20 -8.14 -24.40 2.96
N ASN A 21 -6.87 -24.15 3.29
CA ASN A 21 -5.69 -24.00 2.40
C ASN A 21 -5.27 -22.57 1.98
N LYS A 22 -5.95 -21.49 2.42
CA LYS A 22 -5.40 -20.12 2.28
C LYS A 22 -4.37 -19.83 3.37
N PRO A 23 -3.28 -19.08 3.09
CA PRO A 23 -2.33 -18.67 4.12
C PRO A 23 -3.10 -17.92 5.21
N GLU A 24 -2.88 -18.28 6.47
CA GLU A 24 -3.36 -17.50 7.62
C GLU A 24 -2.99 -16.03 7.38
N LEU A 25 -3.82 -15.10 7.85
CA LEU A 25 -3.47 -13.68 7.81
C LEU A 25 -2.11 -13.53 8.51
N SER A 26 -1.06 -13.26 7.75
CA SER A 26 0.29 -13.06 8.26
C SER A 26 0.57 -11.55 8.32
N HIS A 27 1.54 -11.15 9.15
CA HIS A 27 1.97 -9.74 9.18
C HIS A 27 2.48 -9.29 7.80
N GLU A 28 3.14 -10.18 7.04
CA GLU A 28 3.61 -9.90 5.69
C GLU A 28 2.46 -9.67 4.71
N LEU A 29 1.41 -10.49 4.79
CA LEU A 29 0.21 -10.36 3.96
C LEU A 29 -0.51 -9.04 4.25
N LEU A 30 -0.70 -8.70 5.54
CA LEU A 30 -1.28 -7.42 5.93
C LEU A 30 -0.41 -6.24 5.51
N ALA A 31 0.90 -6.32 5.75
CA ALA A 31 1.85 -5.26 5.41
C ALA A 31 1.83 -4.99 3.90
N GLY A 32 1.91 -6.04 3.10
CA GLY A 32 1.89 -5.99 1.65
C GLY A 32 0.64 -5.34 1.07
N GLY A 33 -0.53 -5.79 1.54
CA GLY A 33 -1.82 -5.25 1.11
C GLY A 33 -2.04 -3.81 1.56
N ALA A 34 -1.64 -3.47 2.78
CA ALA A 34 -1.70 -2.10 3.30
C ALA A 34 -0.77 -1.15 2.51
N SER A 35 0.44 -1.59 2.16
CA SER A 35 1.35 -0.78 1.35
C SER A 35 0.80 -0.48 -0.04
N PHE A 36 0.18 -1.46 -0.69
CA PHE A 36 -0.44 -1.26 -2.00
C PHE A 36 -1.62 -0.29 -1.91
N MET A 37 -2.49 -0.46 -0.91
CA MET A 37 -3.62 0.45 -0.69
C MET A 37 -3.13 1.88 -0.40
N ALA A 38 -2.06 2.05 0.38
CA ALA A 38 -1.48 3.36 0.62
C ALA A 38 -1.01 4.04 -0.67
N MET A 39 -0.36 3.29 -1.57
CA MET A 39 0.01 3.80 -2.90
C MET A 39 -1.22 4.18 -3.73
N LYS A 40 -2.30 3.39 -3.71
CA LYS A 40 -3.56 3.74 -4.39
C LYS A 40 -4.14 5.05 -3.87
N MET A 41 -4.28 5.18 -2.54
CA MET A 41 -4.83 6.39 -1.91
C MET A 41 -3.99 7.63 -2.22
N PHE A 42 -2.66 7.50 -2.17
CA PHE A 42 -1.76 8.58 -2.54
C PHE A 42 -1.92 8.98 -4.00
N GLU A 43 -1.93 8.02 -4.92
CA GLU A 43 -2.10 8.28 -6.36
C GLU A 43 -3.45 8.93 -6.68
N ASP A 44 -4.53 8.46 -6.08
CA ASP A 44 -5.86 9.03 -6.26
C ASP A 44 -5.92 10.46 -5.75
N ARG A 45 -5.41 10.69 -4.53
CA ARG A 45 -5.39 12.00 -3.89
C ARG A 45 -4.54 12.99 -4.69
N GLN A 46 -3.29 12.64 -4.98
CA GLN A 46 -2.37 13.58 -5.60
C GLN A 46 -2.77 13.93 -7.03
N ARG A 47 -3.35 13.00 -7.78
CA ARG A 47 -3.87 13.30 -9.13
C ARG A 47 -5.12 14.15 -9.10
N LYS A 48 -5.99 13.95 -8.11
CA LYS A 48 -7.15 14.81 -7.89
C LYS A 48 -6.74 16.23 -7.48
N GLU A 49 -5.71 16.36 -6.64
CA GLU A 49 -5.18 17.66 -6.21
C GLU A 49 -4.34 18.36 -7.30
N GLY A 50 -3.64 17.59 -8.13
CA GLY A 50 -2.83 18.09 -9.26
C GLY A 50 -1.58 18.86 -8.86
N LYS A 51 -1.13 18.74 -7.60
CA LYS A 51 -0.02 19.53 -7.06
C LYS A 51 1.23 18.68 -6.84
N PRO A 52 2.42 19.20 -7.19
CA PRO A 52 3.66 18.54 -6.85
C PRO A 52 3.91 18.60 -5.34
N VAL A 53 4.60 17.58 -4.82
CA VAL A 53 5.00 17.48 -3.41
C VAL A 53 6.44 16.96 -3.30
N SER A 54 7.10 17.27 -2.18
CA SER A 54 8.44 16.75 -1.93
C SER A 54 8.42 15.24 -1.71
N HIS A 55 9.50 14.56 -2.07
CA HIS A 55 9.66 13.12 -1.83
C HIS A 55 9.55 12.78 -0.34
N GLN A 56 10.10 13.63 0.54
CA GLN A 56 9.99 13.43 1.97
C GLN A 56 8.52 13.45 2.42
N PHE A 57 7.76 14.47 2.02
CA PHE A 57 6.35 14.57 2.38
C PHE A 57 5.55 13.38 1.82
N ALA A 58 5.79 13.00 0.57
CA ALA A 58 5.14 11.85 -0.04
C ALA A 58 5.38 10.56 0.76
N LYS A 59 6.63 10.27 1.14
CA LYS A 59 6.98 9.08 1.92
C LYS A 59 6.38 9.08 3.31
N GLU A 60 6.34 10.22 4.00
CA GLU A 60 5.73 10.33 5.33
C GLU A 60 4.20 10.13 5.27
N LEU A 61 3.55 10.72 4.27
CA LEU A 61 2.11 10.54 4.05
C LEU A 61 1.77 9.08 3.72
N LEU A 62 2.54 8.48 2.82
CA LEU A 62 2.41 7.07 2.43
C LEU A 62 2.62 6.11 3.59
N ALA A 63 3.66 6.34 4.41
CA ALA A 63 3.88 5.55 5.62
C ALA A 63 2.71 5.68 6.60
N SER A 64 2.20 6.90 6.80
CA SER A 64 1.04 7.13 7.65
C SER A 64 -0.22 6.39 7.17
N PHE A 65 -0.49 6.41 5.86
CA PHE A 65 -1.59 5.64 5.26
C PHE A 65 -1.39 4.13 5.43
N ALA A 66 -0.18 3.63 5.20
CA ALA A 66 0.11 2.21 5.34
C ALA A 66 -0.07 1.72 6.79
N GLY A 67 0.44 2.48 7.77
CA GLY A 67 0.29 2.14 9.18
C GLY A 67 -1.18 2.13 9.62
N ALA A 68 -1.95 3.15 9.25
CA ALA A 68 -3.38 3.23 9.56
C ALA A 68 -4.19 2.10 8.87
N GLU A 69 -3.79 1.72 7.67
CA GLU A 69 -4.44 0.64 6.93
C GLU A 69 -4.15 -0.74 7.55
N VAL A 70 -2.93 -0.97 8.07
CA VAL A 70 -2.65 -2.19 8.86
C VAL A 70 -3.52 -2.26 10.11
N ASP A 71 -3.67 -1.15 10.86
CA ASP A 71 -4.56 -1.11 12.03
C ASP A 71 -5.98 -1.52 11.64
N ARG A 72 -6.52 -0.92 10.57
CA ARG A 72 -7.86 -1.23 10.04
C ARG A 72 -8.00 -2.69 9.59
N LEU A 73 -7.01 -3.23 8.87
CA LEU A 73 -7.05 -4.62 8.41
C LEU A 73 -6.98 -5.60 9.57
N ALA A 74 -6.12 -5.34 10.57
CA ALA A 74 -6.01 -6.19 11.75
C ALA A 74 -7.34 -6.26 12.52
N GLU A 75 -8.01 -5.12 12.69
CA GLU A 75 -9.32 -5.03 13.35
C GLU A 75 -10.44 -5.69 12.55
N THR A 76 -10.53 -5.43 11.25
CA THR A 76 -11.67 -5.86 10.43
C THR A 76 -11.54 -7.29 9.90
N LYS A 77 -10.34 -7.84 9.84
CA LYS A 77 -10.07 -9.19 9.33
C LYS A 77 -9.79 -10.21 10.46
N GLY A 78 -9.89 -9.80 11.73
CA GLY A 78 -9.79 -10.72 12.87
C GLY A 78 -8.37 -11.25 13.08
N ALA A 79 -7.36 -10.39 12.93
CA ALA A 79 -5.95 -10.73 12.94
C ALA A 79 -5.29 -10.47 14.32
N ASP A 80 -6.00 -10.81 15.41
CA ASP A 80 -5.58 -10.49 16.78
C ASP A 80 -4.31 -11.23 17.23
N PHE A 81 -3.98 -12.34 16.57
CA PHE A 81 -2.76 -13.11 16.83
C PHE A 81 -1.52 -12.54 16.13
N ILE A 82 -1.69 -11.56 15.24
CA ILE A 82 -0.58 -10.97 14.47
C ILE A 82 0.10 -9.88 15.30
N ASP A 83 1.43 -9.82 15.21
CA ASP A 83 2.21 -8.67 15.64
C ASP A 83 1.90 -7.45 14.73
N ARG A 84 0.90 -6.65 15.15
CA ARG A 84 0.43 -5.47 14.43
C ARG A 84 1.54 -4.43 14.26
N GLU A 85 2.38 -4.23 15.26
CA GLU A 85 3.48 -3.26 15.21
C GLU A 85 4.54 -3.68 14.19
N ARG A 86 4.85 -4.97 14.11
CA ARG A 86 5.70 -5.50 13.04
C ARG A 86 5.06 -5.29 11.66
N ALA A 87 3.78 -5.66 11.50
CA ALA A 87 3.07 -5.46 10.24
C ALA A 87 3.07 -3.98 9.80
N LYS A 88 2.89 -3.03 10.72
CA LYS A 88 2.95 -1.60 10.45
C LYS A 88 4.33 -1.17 9.98
N ARG A 89 5.39 -1.54 10.70
CA ARG A 89 6.78 -1.20 10.31
C ARG A 89 7.12 -1.76 8.94
N ASP A 90 6.72 -3.00 8.68
CA ASP A 90 6.94 -3.64 7.38
C ASP A 90 6.14 -2.94 6.28
N ALA A 91 4.88 -2.57 6.55
CA ALA A 91 4.04 -1.82 5.61
C ALA A 91 4.65 -0.45 5.28
N GLU A 92 5.03 0.32 6.29
CA GLU A 92 5.65 1.64 6.10
C GLU A 92 6.95 1.55 5.30
N LYS A 93 7.82 0.58 5.62
CA LYS A 93 9.06 0.35 4.88
C LYS A 93 8.77 0.02 3.43
N ARG A 94 7.89 -0.95 3.20
CA ARG A 94 7.54 -1.43 1.86
C ARG A 94 6.87 -0.34 1.02
N THR A 95 6.05 0.52 1.60
CA THR A 95 5.47 1.66 0.86
C THR A 95 6.51 2.68 0.44
N ARG A 96 7.50 2.99 1.30
CA ARG A 96 8.61 3.87 0.93
C ARG A 96 9.44 3.26 -0.21
N GLU A 97 9.65 1.95 -0.19
CA GLU A 97 10.35 1.23 -1.27
C GLU A 97 9.55 1.24 -2.57
N LEU A 98 8.23 0.97 -2.54
CA LEU A 98 7.35 1.08 -3.71
C LEU A 98 7.39 2.48 -4.31
N TYR A 99 7.38 3.50 -3.46
CA TYR A 99 7.50 4.88 -3.89
C TYR A 99 8.86 5.16 -4.56
N ASP A 100 9.96 4.74 -3.95
CA ASP A 100 11.30 4.97 -4.50
C ASP A 100 11.53 4.24 -5.81
N ASP A 101 11.05 3.00 -5.91
CA ASP A 101 11.12 2.16 -7.11
C ASP A 101 10.49 2.86 -8.33
N HIS A 102 9.40 3.59 -8.11
CA HIS A 102 8.62 4.18 -9.20
C HIS A 102 8.80 5.70 -9.38
N TYR A 103 9.06 6.44 -8.30
CA TYR A 103 9.13 7.91 -8.31
C TYR A 103 10.45 8.49 -7.77
N GLY A 104 11.37 7.66 -7.28
CA GLY A 104 12.58 8.13 -6.58
C GLY A 104 13.63 8.82 -7.45
N SER A 105 13.48 8.82 -8.77
CA SER A 105 14.46 9.39 -9.72
C SER A 105 14.24 10.87 -10.07
N ALA A 106 13.08 11.43 -9.73
CA ALA A 106 12.77 12.84 -9.96
C ALA A 106 13.28 13.73 -8.81
N ASP A 107 13.24 15.05 -9.00
CA ASP A 107 13.54 16.00 -7.91
C ASP A 107 12.38 16.11 -6.90
N ASN A 108 11.15 16.02 -7.39
CA ASN A 108 9.91 16.01 -6.61
C ASN A 108 8.88 15.11 -7.30
N TYR A 109 7.87 14.67 -6.56
CA TYR A 109 6.70 14.06 -7.17
C TYR A 109 5.83 15.12 -7.84
N ASP A 110 5.55 14.94 -9.13
CA ASP A 110 4.59 15.76 -9.88
C ASP A 110 3.60 14.84 -10.61
N PRO A 111 2.30 14.87 -10.25
CA PRO A 111 1.29 14.00 -10.86
C PRO A 111 1.02 14.32 -12.34
N SER A 112 1.37 15.53 -12.82
CA SER A 112 1.24 15.93 -14.22
C SER A 112 2.37 15.42 -15.11
N GLN A 113 3.54 15.13 -14.52
CA GLN A 113 4.74 14.64 -15.21
C GLN A 113 4.99 13.15 -14.99
N SER A 114 4.27 12.53 -14.05
CA SER A 114 4.47 11.14 -13.65
C SER A 114 3.23 10.30 -13.98
N GLN A 115 3.43 9.16 -14.64
CA GLN A 115 2.37 8.17 -14.84
C GLN A 115 2.26 7.25 -13.61
N PRO A 116 1.05 6.78 -13.23
CA PRO A 116 0.91 5.82 -12.17
C PRO A 116 1.61 4.52 -12.55
N ASN A 117 2.07 3.77 -11.56
CA ASN A 117 2.56 2.43 -11.81
C ASN A 117 1.44 1.55 -12.42
N GLN A 118 1.79 0.66 -13.36
CA GLN A 118 0.81 -0.21 -14.05
C GLN A 118 -0.09 -0.98 -13.08
N TYR A 119 0.47 -1.51 -11.98
CA TYR A 119 -0.34 -2.25 -11.00
C TYR A 119 -1.41 -1.36 -10.35
N ILE A 120 -1.13 -0.07 -10.15
CA ILE A 120 -2.13 0.90 -9.65
C ILE A 120 -3.18 1.18 -10.71
N GLN A 121 -2.77 1.38 -11.98
CA GLN A 121 -3.69 1.63 -13.09
C GLN A 121 -4.71 0.49 -13.21
N ASP A 122 -4.24 -0.74 -13.34
CA ASP A 122 -5.09 -1.92 -13.48
C ASP A 122 -6.05 -2.13 -12.30
N SER A 123 -5.68 -1.63 -11.10
CA SER A 123 -6.48 -1.78 -9.89
C SER A 123 -7.62 -0.76 -9.77
N ARG A 124 -7.68 0.24 -10.67
CA ARG A 124 -8.76 1.24 -10.75
C ARG A 124 -9.88 0.83 -11.70
N ASP A 125 -9.65 -0.17 -12.56
CA ASP A 125 -10.54 -0.56 -13.64
C ASP A 125 -11.54 -1.69 -13.26
N TYR A 126 -11.76 -1.93 -11.96
CA TYR A 126 -12.69 -2.94 -11.43
C TYR A 126 -13.61 -2.37 -10.35
#